data_AF-A0A6I7PAW9-F1
#
_entry.id   AF-A0A6I7PAW9-F1
#
_cell.length_a   1.000
_cell.length_b   1.000
_cell.length_c   1.000
_cell.angle_alpha   90.00
_cell.angle_beta   90.00
_cell.angle_gamma   90.00
#
_symmetry.space_group_name_H-M   'P 1'
#
loop_
_entity.id
_entity.type
_entity.pdbx_description
1 polymer ?
#
loop_
_entity_poly.entity_id
_entity_poly.type
_entity_poly.pdbx_seq_one_letter_code
_entity_poly.pdbx_strand_id
1 'polypeptide(L)'
;MRLPILRTQPLPGSYRGCDQSASSLAGRGPLARVRTLRYTLLSMNERQELVDAFRAKFGHSPTAAVRSPLRVCPLGAHVDHQDGIVTGMALTESVNLVFSRNDQGYVRVQSMDFPDEEYFHVDQVPEMMPTFWGNYLRGAVLSLQGKYKLRHGIHAVVRGRLPIGGLSSSAAVTTAYLMALCEVNELPVEAHALIRFSHWVEREFIGLNNGILDQSANILSLDKHLMRMDCRSEEFEMVPRAAAMRPFDVAIVYSGISTTLIQTDYNNRVDECKVAAWLLQELAGLQVSPFKQVKLRDIPRDVYLAHREQLPGRFRRRADHFFSELERVEAGVAAWAGGDIESFGSCMFESGQSSIDQYESGCPELTTIYQVLRESPGVYGARFSGAGYRGCCIGLVDPDAREAVRRKIDAVYPLRHPRYSDVYRVFFSDTADGARVQAL
;
A
#
# COMPACT_ATOMS: atom_id res chain seq x y z
N MET A 1 34.67 -7.46 26.21
CA MET A 1 34.40 -8.89 26.44
C MET A 1 33.85 -9.44 25.12
N ARG A 2 34.71 -10.05 24.29
CA ARG A 2 34.40 -10.53 22.93
C ARG A 2 34.30 -12.05 22.97
N LEU A 3 33.17 -12.61 22.56
CA LEU A 3 32.98 -14.06 22.40
C LEU A 3 33.29 -14.47 20.94
N PRO A 4 33.94 -15.61 20.69
CA PRO A 4 34.47 -15.96 19.38
C PRO A 4 33.55 -16.83 18.52
N ILE A 5 33.81 -16.70 17.22
CA ILE A 5 33.26 -17.38 16.05
C ILE A 5 33.57 -18.88 16.07
N LEU A 6 32.56 -19.73 15.85
CA LEU A 6 32.73 -21.16 15.56
C LEU A 6 32.72 -21.39 14.04
N ARG A 7 33.88 -21.79 13.50
CA ARG A 7 34.05 -22.35 12.16
C ARG A 7 33.99 -23.87 12.25
N THR A 8 33.14 -24.51 11.44
CA THR A 8 33.16 -25.96 11.20
C THR A 8 33.96 -26.26 9.92
N GLN A 9 34.88 -27.22 10.01
CA GLN A 9 35.66 -27.75 8.89
C GLN A 9 34.93 -28.94 8.22
N PRO A 10 35.19 -29.25 6.94
CA PRO A 10 34.54 -30.33 6.19
C PRO A 10 35.34 -31.64 6.25
N LEU A 11 34.65 -32.77 6.06
CA LEU A 11 35.26 -34.08 5.79
C LEU A 11 34.72 -34.68 4.46
N PRO A 12 35.48 -35.59 3.79
CA PRO A 12 35.46 -35.76 2.34
C PRO A 12 34.90 -37.11 1.86
N GLY A 13 34.63 -37.19 0.54
CA GLY A 13 35.02 -38.37 -0.26
C GLY A 13 33.94 -39.33 -0.74
N SER A 14 33.45 -39.07 -1.97
CA SER A 14 33.30 -40.00 -3.11
C SER A 14 32.60 -41.37 -2.98
N TYR A 15 31.61 -41.62 -3.85
CA TYR A 15 31.50 -42.87 -4.62
C TYR A 15 30.81 -42.63 -5.99
N ARG A 16 31.38 -43.27 -7.03
CA ARG A 16 30.95 -43.44 -8.45
C ARG A 16 29.64 -44.26 -8.49
N GLY A 17 28.78 -44.34 -9.52
CA GLY A 17 28.79 -44.09 -10.96
C GLY A 17 27.72 -45.00 -11.63
N CYS A 18 27.48 -44.86 -12.94
CA CYS A 18 26.58 -45.63 -13.85
C CYS A 18 25.08 -45.25 -13.86
N ASP A 19 24.59 -44.61 -14.95
CA ASP A 19 24.01 -45.20 -16.19
C ASP A 19 22.50 -45.44 -15.99
N GLN A 20 21.54 -45.14 -16.87
CA GLN A 20 21.51 -44.92 -18.31
C GLN A 20 20.15 -44.31 -18.71
N SER A 21 20.18 -43.46 -19.75
CA SER A 21 19.18 -43.26 -20.84
C SER A 21 17.67 -43.06 -20.58
N ALA A 22 17.15 -41.92 -21.09
CA ALA A 22 16.06 -41.79 -22.10
C ALA A 22 15.41 -40.39 -21.95
N SER A 23 15.70 -39.42 -22.83
CA SER A 23 14.83 -38.98 -23.95
C SER A 23 13.38 -38.67 -23.52
N SER A 24 12.72 -37.56 -23.79
CA SER A 24 12.90 -36.46 -24.75
C SER A 24 11.68 -35.51 -24.61
N LEU A 25 11.83 -34.26 -25.04
CA LEU A 25 10.76 -33.32 -25.49
C LEU A 25 9.79 -32.83 -24.40
N ALA A 26 9.25 -31.62 -24.38
CA ALA A 26 9.44 -30.35 -25.08
C ALA A 26 8.45 -29.37 -24.41
N GLY A 27 8.69 -28.06 -24.52
CA GLY A 27 7.59 -27.08 -24.41
C GLY A 27 7.50 -26.25 -23.12
N ARG A 28 8.59 -25.58 -22.71
CA ARG A 28 8.44 -24.35 -21.92
C ARG A 28 8.20 -23.20 -22.90
N GLY A 29 6.95 -22.75 -22.98
CA GLY A 29 6.49 -21.80 -24.00
C GLY A 29 7.17 -20.42 -23.95
N PRO A 30 7.17 -19.66 -25.07
CA PRO A 30 7.82 -18.34 -25.18
C PRO A 30 7.19 -17.24 -24.32
N LEU A 31 5.99 -17.44 -23.79
CA LEU A 31 5.14 -16.39 -23.21
C LEU A 31 5.67 -15.82 -21.88
N ALA A 32 6.33 -16.63 -21.05
CA ALA A 32 6.89 -16.16 -19.77
C ALA A 32 8.11 -15.25 -19.96
N ARG A 33 9.01 -15.59 -20.90
CA ARG A 33 10.18 -14.76 -21.24
C ARG A 33 9.81 -13.44 -21.91
N VAL A 34 8.76 -13.46 -22.76
CA VAL A 34 8.25 -12.25 -23.45
C VAL A 34 7.59 -11.26 -22.47
N ARG A 35 6.97 -11.73 -21.39
CA ARG A 35 6.35 -10.86 -20.35
C ARG A 35 7.38 -10.12 -19.49
N THR A 36 8.42 -10.80 -18.99
CA THR A 36 9.49 -10.15 -18.21
C THR A 36 10.21 -9.07 -19.04
N LEU A 37 10.49 -9.36 -20.32
CA LEU A 37 11.09 -8.39 -21.25
C LEU A 37 10.21 -7.14 -21.45
N ARG A 38 8.87 -7.29 -21.55
CA ARG A 38 7.96 -6.14 -21.73
C ARG A 38 7.91 -5.19 -20.52
N TYR A 39 7.87 -5.71 -19.30
CA TYR A 39 7.89 -4.87 -18.09
C TYR A 39 9.25 -4.17 -17.90
N THR A 40 10.36 -4.87 -18.15
CA THR A 40 11.70 -4.26 -18.10
C THR A 40 11.84 -3.15 -19.15
N LEU A 41 11.36 -3.36 -20.38
CA LEU A 41 11.39 -2.35 -21.45
C LEU A 41 10.48 -1.14 -21.15
N LEU A 42 9.28 -1.35 -20.58
CA LEU A 42 8.39 -0.26 -20.16
C LEU A 42 9.00 0.58 -19.02
N SER A 43 9.67 -0.07 -18.05
CA SER A 43 10.35 0.61 -16.94
C SER A 43 11.58 1.41 -17.39
N MET A 44 12.31 0.94 -18.41
CA MET A 44 13.43 1.65 -19.01
C MET A 44 12.96 2.90 -19.77
N ASN A 45 11.83 2.82 -20.48
CA ASN A 45 11.27 3.96 -21.20
C ASN A 45 10.80 5.07 -20.24
N GLU A 46 10.11 4.71 -19.14
CA GLU A 46 9.63 5.69 -18.18
C GLU A 46 10.76 6.42 -17.43
N ARG A 47 11.81 5.68 -17.05
CA ARG A 47 13.00 6.30 -16.44
C ARG A 47 13.67 7.27 -17.41
N GLN A 48 13.81 6.89 -18.68
CA GLN A 48 14.41 7.75 -19.69
C GLN A 48 13.55 9.02 -19.92
N GLU A 49 12.23 8.88 -20.01
CA GLU A 49 11.30 10.02 -20.10
C GLU A 49 11.46 11.00 -18.92
N LEU A 50 11.60 10.49 -17.70
CA LEU A 50 11.88 11.31 -16.50
C LEU A 50 13.24 12.01 -16.57
N VAL A 51 14.29 11.31 -16.99
CA VAL A 51 15.64 11.86 -17.15
C VAL A 51 15.66 12.97 -18.21
N ASP A 52 14.95 12.79 -19.32
CA ASP A 52 14.89 13.77 -20.40
C ASP A 52 14.06 14.99 -20.00
N ALA A 53 12.94 14.80 -19.31
CA ALA A 53 12.16 15.90 -18.71
C ALA A 53 13.00 16.69 -17.70
N PHE A 54 13.78 16.00 -16.86
CA PHE A 54 14.69 16.62 -15.91
C PHE A 54 15.76 17.46 -16.61
N ARG A 55 16.42 16.90 -17.64
CA ARG A 55 17.44 17.62 -18.42
C ARG A 55 16.86 18.85 -19.10
N ALA A 56 15.67 18.73 -19.68
CA ALA A 56 14.98 19.86 -20.31
C ALA A 56 14.65 20.97 -19.31
N LYS A 57 14.28 20.61 -18.07
CA LYS A 57 13.91 21.56 -17.02
C LYS A 57 15.09 22.25 -16.35
N PHE A 58 16.14 21.49 -16.02
CA PHE A 58 17.23 21.95 -15.14
C PHE A 58 18.57 22.13 -15.87
N GLY A 59 18.68 21.73 -17.14
CA GLY A 59 19.89 21.92 -17.96
C GLY A 59 21.07 21.00 -17.59
N HIS A 60 20.86 20.03 -16.69
CA HIS A 60 21.85 19.02 -16.32
C HIS A 60 21.19 17.65 -16.13
N SER A 61 21.98 16.58 -15.98
CA SER A 61 21.44 15.24 -15.72
C SER A 61 21.09 15.06 -14.23
N PRO A 62 20.08 14.24 -13.91
CA PRO A 62 19.81 13.86 -12.53
C PRO A 62 20.95 12.96 -11.99
N THR A 63 21.11 12.89 -10.67
CA THR A 63 22.17 12.09 -10.00
C THR A 63 21.68 10.74 -9.51
N ALA A 64 20.40 10.63 -9.17
CA ALA A 64 19.79 9.39 -8.69
C ALA A 64 18.29 9.37 -9.01
N ALA A 65 17.67 8.22 -8.76
CA ALA A 65 16.23 8.03 -8.84
C ALA A 65 15.67 7.40 -7.57
N VAL A 66 14.40 7.63 -7.28
CA VAL A 66 13.62 6.86 -6.31
C VAL A 66 12.50 6.14 -7.06
N ARG A 67 12.33 4.86 -6.77
CA ARG A 67 11.13 4.10 -7.12
C ARG A 67 10.37 3.81 -5.84
N SER A 68 9.15 4.33 -5.73
CA SER A 68 8.26 4.15 -4.58
C SER A 68 6.97 3.48 -5.03
N PRO A 69 6.76 2.17 -4.76
CA PRO A 69 5.66 1.40 -5.32
C PRO A 69 4.30 1.80 -4.75
N LEU A 70 3.24 1.64 -5.53
CA LEU A 70 1.89 1.64 -4.98
C LEU A 70 1.67 0.38 -4.12
N ARG A 71 0.67 0.40 -3.23
CA ARG A 71 0.40 -0.72 -2.32
C ARG A 71 -1.06 -1.12 -2.33
N VAL A 72 -1.29 -2.39 -2.02
CA VAL A 72 -2.61 -2.94 -1.72
C VAL A 72 -2.62 -3.59 -0.34
N CYS A 73 -3.80 -3.68 0.25
CA CYS A 73 -4.06 -4.35 1.52
C CYS A 73 -5.11 -5.44 1.27
N PRO A 74 -4.70 -6.71 1.12
CA PRO A 74 -5.65 -7.81 0.93
C PRO A 74 -6.56 -8.03 2.14
N LEU A 75 -6.03 -7.87 3.36
CA LEU A 75 -6.75 -8.08 4.64
C LEU A 75 -6.28 -7.09 5.69
N GLY A 76 -7.17 -6.67 6.60
CA GLY A 76 -6.89 -5.64 7.61
C GLY A 76 -7.50 -4.29 7.23
N ALA A 77 -8.71 -4.28 6.68
CA ALA A 77 -9.46 -3.06 6.39
C ALA A 77 -9.67 -2.25 7.67
N HIS A 78 -9.34 -0.95 7.67
CA HIS A 78 -9.79 -0.03 8.72
C HIS A 78 -9.47 -0.44 10.17
N VAL A 79 -8.42 -1.24 10.37
CA VAL A 79 -7.98 -1.64 11.71
C VAL A 79 -6.64 -1.01 12.10
N ASP A 80 -5.86 -0.50 11.15
CA ASP A 80 -4.55 0.14 11.38
C ASP A 80 -4.66 1.36 12.31
N HIS A 81 -5.63 2.24 12.08
CA HIS A 81 -5.89 3.41 12.91
C HIS A 81 -6.48 3.06 14.29
N GLN A 82 -6.77 1.79 14.54
CA GLN A 82 -7.18 1.23 15.83
C GLN A 82 -6.10 0.32 16.43
N ASP A 83 -4.86 0.37 15.93
CA ASP A 83 -3.73 -0.47 16.34
C ASP A 83 -3.98 -1.98 16.15
N GLY A 84 -4.77 -2.33 15.14
CA GLY A 84 -5.00 -3.70 14.72
C GLY A 84 -3.81 -4.32 13.99
N ILE A 85 -4.06 -5.50 13.41
CA ILE A 85 -3.09 -6.24 12.61
C ILE A 85 -3.53 -6.12 11.15
N VAL A 86 -2.59 -5.78 10.28
CA VAL A 86 -2.87 -5.54 8.86
C VAL A 86 -1.95 -6.35 7.96
N THR A 87 -2.36 -6.49 6.71
CA THR A 87 -1.53 -7.05 5.66
C THR A 87 -1.24 -6.05 4.55
N GLY A 88 -0.15 -6.24 3.82
CA GLY A 88 0.21 -5.36 2.72
C GLY A 88 1.09 -6.03 1.68
N MET A 89 0.96 -5.55 0.44
CA MET A 89 1.84 -5.92 -0.67
C MET A 89 2.08 -4.68 -1.54
N ALA A 90 3.32 -4.48 -1.96
CA ALA A 90 3.65 -3.48 -2.97
C ALA A 90 3.40 -4.03 -4.39
N LEU A 91 3.11 -3.12 -5.30
CA LEU A 91 2.81 -3.40 -6.70
C LEU A 91 3.96 -3.00 -7.63
N THR A 92 3.94 -3.54 -8.85
CA THR A 92 4.88 -3.13 -9.90
C THR A 92 4.70 -1.68 -10.35
N GLU A 93 3.51 -1.09 -10.22
CA GLU A 93 3.29 0.33 -10.46
C GLU A 93 3.82 1.17 -9.31
N SER A 94 4.39 2.33 -9.64
CA SER A 94 5.12 3.16 -8.69
C SER A 94 5.01 4.64 -9.00
N VAL A 95 5.27 5.45 -7.98
CA VAL A 95 5.75 6.81 -8.12
C VAL A 95 7.26 6.76 -8.35
N ASN A 96 7.70 7.34 -9.45
CA ASN A 96 9.08 7.43 -9.87
C ASN A 96 9.54 8.89 -9.80
N LEU A 97 10.69 9.13 -9.19
CA LEU A 97 11.29 10.45 -9.01
C LEU A 97 12.73 10.40 -9.49
N VAL A 98 13.15 11.33 -10.35
CA VAL A 98 14.57 11.56 -10.63
C VAL A 98 14.98 12.88 -10.01
N PHE A 99 16.15 12.94 -9.40
CA PHE A 99 16.54 14.12 -8.62
C PHE A 99 18.04 14.41 -8.68
N SER A 100 18.39 15.63 -8.30
CA SER A 100 19.75 16.07 -7.98
C SER A 100 19.74 16.94 -6.75
N ARG A 101 20.86 16.95 -6.04
CA ARG A 101 21.11 17.87 -4.94
C ARG A 101 21.13 19.32 -5.43
N ASN A 102 20.53 20.21 -4.64
CA ASN A 102 20.70 21.66 -4.76
C ASN A 102 21.39 22.19 -3.49
N ASP A 103 22.63 22.68 -3.64
CA ASP A 103 23.47 23.14 -2.54
C ASP A 103 22.98 24.43 -1.86
N GLN A 104 22.12 25.20 -2.52
CA GLN A 104 21.56 26.45 -2.01
C GLN A 104 20.30 26.23 -1.16
N GLY A 105 19.96 24.98 -0.80
CA GLY A 105 18.81 24.69 0.05
C GLY A 105 17.44 24.81 -0.64
N TYR A 106 17.40 25.05 -1.96
CA TYR A 106 16.14 25.15 -2.69
C TYR A 106 15.60 23.79 -3.12
N VAL A 107 14.32 23.56 -2.80
CA VAL A 107 13.52 22.42 -3.24
C VAL A 107 12.67 22.88 -4.42
N ARG A 108 12.90 22.28 -5.59
CA ARG A 108 12.14 22.54 -6.82
C ARG A 108 11.74 21.24 -7.48
N VAL A 109 10.44 20.96 -7.52
CA VAL A 109 9.90 19.70 -8.04
C VAL A 109 8.85 19.97 -9.11
N GLN A 110 9.01 19.33 -10.26
CA GLN A 110 8.03 19.35 -11.35
C GLN A 110 7.30 18.00 -11.40
N SER A 111 5.98 18.04 -11.53
CA SER A 111 5.19 16.85 -11.84
C SER A 111 5.03 16.67 -13.36
N MET A 112 5.06 15.42 -13.84
CA MET A 112 4.64 15.09 -15.20
C MET A 112 3.13 14.81 -15.31
N ASP A 113 2.45 14.65 -14.17
CA ASP A 113 1.01 14.33 -14.12
C ASP A 113 0.15 15.56 -13.84
N PHE A 114 0.75 16.63 -13.31
CA PHE A 114 0.11 17.91 -13.01
C PHE A 114 0.90 19.07 -13.64
N PRO A 115 0.23 20.14 -14.09
CA PRO A 115 0.89 21.25 -14.77
C PRO A 115 1.78 22.11 -13.84
N ASP A 116 1.52 22.06 -12.53
CA ASP A 116 2.17 22.93 -11.55
C ASP A 116 3.56 22.43 -11.14
N GLU A 117 4.39 23.36 -10.65
CA GLU A 117 5.63 23.06 -9.93
C GLU A 117 5.53 23.52 -8.48
N GLU A 118 6.31 22.88 -7.61
CA GLU A 118 6.52 23.34 -6.24
C GLU A 118 7.94 23.88 -6.10
N TYR A 119 8.09 25.05 -5.46
CA TYR A 119 9.37 25.72 -5.30
C TYR A 119 9.46 26.52 -3.99
N PHE A 120 10.38 26.14 -3.12
CA PHE A 120 10.65 26.85 -1.86
C PHE A 120 12.05 26.54 -1.33
N HIS A 121 12.53 27.33 -0.35
CA HIS A 121 13.77 27.05 0.36
C HIS A 121 13.48 26.17 1.59
N VAL A 122 14.35 25.23 1.95
CA VAL A 122 14.14 24.31 3.09
C VAL A 122 13.82 25.04 4.40
N ASP A 123 14.43 26.22 4.64
CA ASP A 123 14.17 27.03 5.84
C ASP A 123 12.88 27.89 5.77
N GLN A 124 12.19 27.90 4.63
CA GLN A 124 10.98 28.72 4.39
C GLN A 124 9.91 27.86 3.71
N VAL A 125 9.50 26.78 4.38
CA VAL A 125 8.44 25.90 3.88
C VAL A 125 7.10 26.63 3.92
N PRO A 126 6.38 26.76 2.80
CA PRO A 126 5.08 27.42 2.79
C PRO A 126 4.01 26.62 3.57
N GLU A 127 2.95 27.31 3.99
CA GLU A 127 1.79 26.67 4.62
C GLU A 127 1.06 25.71 3.67
N MET A 128 0.22 24.82 4.20
CA MET A 128 -0.59 23.91 3.39
C MET A 128 -1.56 24.70 2.49
N MET A 129 -1.62 24.35 1.20
CA MET A 129 -2.61 24.89 0.27
C MET A 129 -3.65 23.82 -0.08
N PRO A 130 -4.96 24.05 0.13
CA PRO A 130 -5.98 23.05 -0.14
C PRO A 130 -5.86 22.42 -1.53
N THR A 131 -5.98 21.09 -1.61
CA THR A 131 -5.92 20.28 -2.84
C THR A 131 -4.59 20.25 -3.60
N PHE A 132 -3.58 21.03 -3.16
CA PHE A 132 -2.30 21.08 -3.85
C PHE A 132 -1.44 19.84 -3.58
N TRP A 133 -0.91 19.22 -4.64
CA TRP A 133 -0.05 18.04 -4.52
C TRP A 133 1.29 18.35 -3.82
N GLY A 134 1.77 19.61 -3.92
CA GLY A 134 3.01 20.06 -3.28
C GLY A 134 2.99 19.97 -1.76
N ASN A 135 1.81 19.85 -1.13
CA ASN A 135 1.70 19.65 0.31
C ASN A 135 2.43 18.40 0.82
N TYR A 136 2.47 17.31 0.05
CA TYR A 136 3.22 16.11 0.45
C TYR A 136 4.73 16.38 0.50
N LEU A 137 5.23 17.23 -0.39
CA LEU A 137 6.63 17.67 -0.40
C LEU A 137 6.93 18.64 0.75
N ARG A 138 6.05 19.62 0.98
CA ARG A 138 6.15 20.55 2.13
C ARG A 138 6.17 19.77 3.45
N GLY A 139 5.23 18.85 3.61
CA GLY A 139 5.16 17.98 4.77
C GLY A 139 6.40 17.11 4.92
N ALA A 140 6.94 16.53 3.84
CA ALA A 140 8.15 15.72 3.89
C ALA A 140 9.36 16.51 4.42
N VAL A 141 9.54 17.76 3.97
CA VAL A 141 10.59 18.66 4.47
C VAL A 141 10.39 18.94 5.97
N LEU A 142 9.18 19.37 6.37
CA LEU A 142 8.87 19.70 7.76
C LEU A 142 9.02 18.49 8.70
N SER A 143 8.62 17.31 8.24
CA SER A 143 8.70 16.07 8.99
C SER A 143 10.16 15.71 9.33
N LEU A 144 11.05 15.80 8.33
CA LEU A 144 12.49 15.59 8.53
C LEU A 144 13.09 16.69 9.43
N GLN A 145 12.66 17.93 9.28
CA GLN A 145 13.13 19.06 10.10
C GLN A 145 12.83 18.92 11.59
N GLY A 146 11.81 18.14 11.96
CA GLY A 146 11.54 17.79 13.35
C GLY A 146 12.71 17.05 14.04
N LYS A 147 13.64 16.46 13.28
CA LYS A 147 14.80 15.73 13.81
C LYS A 147 16.14 16.16 13.22
N TYR A 148 16.17 16.65 11.99
CA TYR A 148 17.40 16.93 11.25
C TYR A 148 17.44 18.34 10.71
N LYS A 149 18.64 18.95 10.67
CA LYS A 149 18.83 20.19 9.93
C LYS A 149 19.12 19.87 8.46
N LEU A 150 18.17 20.18 7.58
CA LEU A 150 18.37 20.05 6.14
C LEU A 150 19.26 21.20 5.64
N ARG A 151 20.32 20.87 4.91
CA ARG A 151 21.26 21.85 4.32
C ARG A 151 21.07 21.99 2.83
N HIS A 152 20.62 20.91 2.20
CA HIS A 152 20.49 20.80 0.76
C HIS A 152 19.03 20.59 0.38
N GLY A 153 18.62 21.28 -0.69
CA GLY A 153 17.36 21.02 -1.35
C GLY A 153 17.55 20.03 -2.50
N ILE A 154 16.53 19.94 -3.35
CA ILE A 154 16.53 19.05 -4.51
C ILE A 154 16.00 19.79 -5.74
N HIS A 155 16.57 19.50 -6.90
CA HIS A 155 15.84 19.56 -8.16
C HIS A 155 15.26 18.18 -8.42
N ALA A 156 13.99 18.08 -8.80
CA ALA A 156 13.41 16.78 -9.14
C ALA A 156 12.29 16.85 -10.18
N VAL A 157 12.09 15.74 -10.89
CA VAL A 157 10.90 15.48 -11.71
C VAL A 157 10.24 14.19 -11.21
N VAL A 158 8.93 14.24 -11.00
CA VAL A 158 8.14 13.14 -10.45
C VAL A 158 7.04 12.69 -11.40
N ARG A 159 6.75 11.38 -11.41
CA ARG A 159 5.63 10.78 -12.13
C ARG A 159 5.04 9.59 -11.37
N GLY A 160 3.72 9.52 -11.27
CA GLY A 160 2.97 8.37 -10.76
C GLY A 160 2.01 7.84 -11.82
N ARG A 161 2.41 6.80 -12.54
CA ARG A 161 1.59 6.24 -13.63
C ARG A 161 0.53 5.29 -13.06
N LEU A 162 -0.69 5.79 -12.83
CA LEU A 162 -1.99 5.09 -12.71
C LEU A 162 -3.04 6.14 -12.27
N PRO A 163 -4.35 5.96 -12.50
CA PRO A 163 -5.34 6.88 -11.95
C PRO A 163 -5.25 6.97 -10.43
N ILE A 164 -5.35 8.20 -9.94
CA ILE A 164 -5.02 8.58 -8.57
C ILE A 164 -6.18 8.21 -7.64
N GLY A 165 -6.02 7.15 -6.84
CA GLY A 165 -6.95 6.83 -5.75
C GLY A 165 -6.92 5.37 -5.30
N GLY A 166 -7.02 5.12 -3.98
CA GLY A 166 -7.19 3.78 -3.42
C GLY A 166 -5.92 2.91 -3.29
N LEU A 167 -4.78 3.32 -3.87
CA LEU A 167 -3.53 2.53 -3.90
C LEU A 167 -2.34 3.18 -3.16
N SER A 168 -2.62 4.10 -2.21
CA SER A 168 -1.62 4.92 -1.49
C SER A 168 -0.65 5.70 -2.37
N SER A 169 -1.17 6.36 -3.39
CA SER A 169 -0.35 7.32 -4.15
C SER A 169 0.23 8.42 -3.25
N SER A 170 -0.46 8.81 -2.16
CA SER A 170 0.01 9.79 -1.16
C SER A 170 1.22 9.30 -0.36
N ALA A 171 1.15 8.10 0.22
CA ALA A 171 2.30 7.52 0.92
C ALA A 171 3.47 7.22 -0.03
N ALA A 172 3.18 6.77 -1.26
CA ALA A 172 4.21 6.51 -2.26
C ALA A 172 4.96 7.79 -2.65
N VAL A 173 4.25 8.88 -2.97
CA VAL A 173 4.90 10.15 -3.34
C VAL A 173 5.62 10.80 -2.15
N THR A 174 5.04 10.72 -0.95
CA THR A 174 5.68 11.23 0.28
C THR A 174 6.98 10.49 0.57
N THR A 175 6.97 9.16 0.45
CA THR A 175 8.18 8.34 0.61
C THR A 175 9.22 8.67 -0.44
N ALA A 176 8.82 8.90 -1.70
CA ALA A 176 9.76 9.29 -2.76
C ALA A 176 10.49 10.60 -2.41
N TYR A 177 9.77 11.60 -1.91
CA TYR A 177 10.37 12.87 -1.46
C TYR A 177 11.27 12.69 -0.24
N LEU A 178 10.82 11.95 0.77
CA LEU A 178 11.60 11.70 1.97
C LEU A 178 12.93 10.99 1.64
N MET A 179 12.90 9.95 0.80
CA MET A 179 14.11 9.23 0.40
C MET A 179 15.08 10.13 -0.38
N ALA A 180 14.58 10.93 -1.32
CA ALA A 180 15.43 11.87 -2.08
C ALA A 180 16.06 12.94 -1.17
N LEU A 181 15.29 13.50 -0.23
CA LEU A 181 15.78 14.48 0.74
C LEU A 181 16.81 13.86 1.70
N CYS A 182 16.58 12.62 2.15
CA CYS A 182 17.53 11.88 2.97
C CYS A 182 18.84 11.61 2.21
N GLU A 183 18.76 11.20 0.94
CA GLU A 183 19.92 10.92 0.10
C GLU A 183 20.80 12.16 -0.07
N VAL A 184 20.24 13.30 -0.49
CA VAL A 184 21.05 14.51 -0.76
C VAL A 184 21.60 15.18 0.50
N ASN A 185 21.01 14.90 1.66
CA ASN A 185 21.49 15.38 2.96
C ASN A 185 22.26 14.31 3.75
N GLU A 186 22.51 13.14 3.16
CA GLU A 186 23.26 12.03 3.77
C GLU A 186 22.70 11.63 5.16
N LEU A 187 21.38 11.60 5.29
CA LEU A 187 20.71 11.33 6.56
C LEU A 187 20.63 9.81 6.83
N PRO A 188 21.06 9.32 8.01
CA PRO A 188 20.98 7.91 8.37
C PRO A 188 19.56 7.55 8.85
N VAL A 189 18.60 7.54 7.93
CA VAL A 189 17.19 7.24 8.22
C VAL A 189 16.88 5.78 7.92
N GLU A 190 16.70 5.00 8.97
CA GLU A 190 16.23 3.63 8.89
C GLU A 190 14.76 3.56 8.44
N ALA A 191 14.36 2.41 7.86
CA ALA A 191 13.01 2.20 7.31
C ALA A 191 11.88 2.56 8.29
N HIS A 192 12.03 2.21 9.56
CA HIS A 192 11.05 2.50 10.59
C HIS A 192 10.88 4.01 10.84
N ALA A 193 11.98 4.76 10.88
CA ALA A 193 11.92 6.21 11.00
C ALA A 193 11.30 6.85 9.74
N LEU A 194 11.60 6.30 8.56
CA LEU A 194 11.01 6.75 7.30
C LEU A 194 9.48 6.58 7.28
N ILE A 195 8.97 5.44 7.77
CA ILE A 195 7.54 5.18 7.98
C ILE A 195 6.93 6.26 8.88
N ARG A 196 7.57 6.56 10.02
CA ARG A 196 7.08 7.57 10.97
C ARG A 196 7.07 8.97 10.39
N PHE A 197 8.09 9.37 9.62
CA PHE A 197 8.09 10.65 8.92
C PHE A 197 6.95 10.72 7.90
N SER A 198 6.79 9.69 7.07
CA SER A 198 5.70 9.65 6.10
C SER A 198 4.32 9.66 6.76
N HIS A 199 4.16 8.98 7.90
CA HIS A 199 2.91 8.97 8.65
C HIS A 199 2.61 10.33 9.29
N TRP A 200 3.63 11.01 9.81
CA TRP A 200 3.50 12.37 10.34
C TRP A 200 3.00 13.35 9.28
N VAL A 201 3.48 13.23 8.03
CA VAL A 201 2.98 14.07 6.92
C VAL A 201 1.48 13.88 6.74
N GLU A 202 0.98 12.65 6.68
CA GLU A 202 -0.43 12.41 6.44
C GLU A 202 -1.32 12.80 7.64
N ARG A 203 -0.87 12.53 8.86
CA ARG A 203 -1.66 12.81 10.06
C ARG A 203 -1.59 14.27 10.48
N GLU A 204 -0.39 14.78 10.73
CA GLU A 204 -0.19 16.08 11.39
C GLU A 204 -0.20 17.24 10.40
N PHE A 205 0.37 17.05 9.20
CA PHE A 205 0.41 18.12 8.20
C PHE A 205 -0.83 18.11 7.31
N ILE A 206 -1.25 16.95 6.80
CA ILE A 206 -2.41 16.83 5.90
C ILE A 206 -3.74 16.74 6.66
N GLY A 207 -3.78 16.14 7.86
CA GLY A 207 -4.99 16.05 8.70
C GLY A 207 -5.81 14.77 8.51
N LEU A 208 -5.21 13.70 7.98
CA LEU A 208 -5.86 12.41 7.80
C LEU A 208 -5.56 11.47 8.99
N ASN A 209 -6.57 11.06 9.74
CA ASN A 209 -6.38 10.21 10.94
C ASN A 209 -6.18 8.72 10.60
N ASN A 210 -5.26 8.40 9.69
CA ASN A 210 -4.91 7.03 9.34
C ASN A 210 -3.87 6.39 10.29
N GLY A 211 -3.70 5.08 10.14
CA GLY A 211 -2.59 4.34 10.73
C GLY A 211 -1.38 4.29 9.81
N ILE A 212 -0.46 3.38 10.12
CA ILE A 212 0.86 3.26 9.48
C ILE A 212 0.90 2.27 8.31
N LEU A 213 -0.24 1.65 7.96
CA LEU A 213 -0.32 0.57 6.97
C LEU A 213 0.30 0.99 5.62
N ASP A 214 -0.08 2.17 5.15
CA ASP A 214 0.21 2.61 3.79
C ASP A 214 1.70 2.84 3.58
N GLN A 215 2.32 3.51 4.55
CA GLN A 215 3.74 3.83 4.56
C GLN A 215 4.55 2.55 4.78
N SER A 216 4.09 1.68 5.69
CA SER A 216 4.77 0.41 6.00
C SER A 216 4.76 -0.54 4.81
N ALA A 217 3.61 -0.75 4.16
CA ALA A 217 3.51 -1.59 2.97
C ALA A 217 4.31 -1.01 1.79
N ASN A 218 4.36 0.31 1.63
CA ASN A 218 5.16 0.95 0.60
C ASN A 218 6.68 0.77 0.81
N ILE A 219 7.16 0.85 2.06
CA ILE A 219 8.59 0.85 2.40
C ILE A 219 9.13 -0.58 2.60
N LEU A 220 8.40 -1.44 3.31
CA LEU A 220 8.91 -2.72 3.81
C LEU A 220 8.68 -3.90 2.85
N SER A 221 7.71 -3.81 1.94
CA SER A 221 7.29 -4.95 1.12
C SER A 221 8.46 -5.63 0.39
N LEU A 222 8.35 -6.94 0.24
CA LEU A 222 9.24 -7.74 -0.60
C LEU A 222 8.41 -8.39 -1.71
N ASP A 223 8.98 -8.49 -2.92
CA ASP A 223 8.32 -9.19 -4.02
C ASP A 223 7.95 -10.62 -3.59
N LYS A 224 6.73 -11.06 -3.93
CA LYS A 224 6.17 -12.38 -3.60
C LYS A 224 6.08 -12.67 -2.10
N HIS A 225 6.00 -11.65 -1.26
CA HIS A 225 5.72 -11.80 0.17
C HIS A 225 4.44 -11.05 0.54
N LEU A 226 3.73 -11.55 1.54
CA LEU A 226 2.67 -10.84 2.23
C LEU A 226 3.27 -10.23 3.49
N MET A 227 3.28 -8.89 3.59
CA MET A 227 3.61 -8.24 4.85
C MET A 227 2.47 -8.49 5.82
N ARG A 228 2.76 -8.92 7.05
CA ARG A 228 1.87 -8.88 8.22
C ARG A 228 2.46 -7.89 9.22
N MET A 229 1.68 -6.96 9.73
CA MET A 229 2.16 -5.95 10.69
C MET A 229 1.17 -5.77 11.83
N ASP A 230 1.66 -5.77 13.07
CA ASP A 230 0.90 -5.28 14.22
C ASP A 230 1.12 -3.77 14.33
N CYS A 231 0.07 -2.97 14.15
CA CYS A 231 0.18 -1.51 14.15
C CYS A 231 0.43 -0.92 15.55
N ARG A 232 0.28 -1.69 16.62
CA ARG A 232 0.60 -1.28 18.00
C ARG A 232 2.10 -1.35 18.26
N SER A 233 2.69 -2.54 18.08
CA SER A 233 4.11 -2.79 18.36
C SER A 233 5.01 -2.38 17.20
N GLU A 234 4.43 -2.25 16.01
CA GLU A 234 5.12 -2.02 14.74
C GLU A 234 6.06 -3.15 14.31
N GLU A 235 5.94 -4.31 14.96
CA GLU A 235 6.57 -5.54 14.54
C GLU A 235 5.90 -6.03 13.26
N PHE A 236 6.73 -6.53 12.33
CA PHE A 236 6.26 -7.03 11.05
C PHE A 236 6.95 -8.34 10.68
N GLU A 237 6.27 -9.10 9.83
CA GLU A 237 6.75 -10.34 9.24
C GLU A 237 6.52 -10.30 7.72
N MET A 238 7.48 -10.82 6.96
CA MET A 238 7.33 -11.05 5.52
C MET A 238 7.03 -12.52 5.28
N VAL A 239 5.77 -12.84 5.05
CA VAL A 239 5.32 -14.21 4.84
C VAL A 239 5.52 -14.57 3.36
N PRO A 240 6.48 -15.46 3.01
CA PRO A 240 6.75 -15.79 1.62
C PRO A 240 5.54 -16.47 0.99
N ARG A 241 5.28 -16.15 -0.27
CA ARG A 241 4.30 -16.89 -1.07
C ARG A 241 4.71 -18.36 -1.13
N ALA A 242 3.82 -19.25 -0.69
CA ALA A 242 4.06 -20.69 -0.77
C ALA A 242 4.28 -21.14 -2.22
N ALA A 243 5.28 -22.00 -2.46
CA ALA A 243 5.64 -22.46 -3.80
C ALA A 243 4.50 -23.22 -4.51
N ALA A 244 3.64 -23.89 -3.77
CA ALA A 244 2.48 -24.61 -4.27
C ALA A 244 1.27 -23.71 -4.58
N MET A 245 1.32 -22.43 -4.18
CA MET A 245 0.22 -21.50 -4.39
C MET A 245 0.00 -21.24 -5.89
N ARG A 246 -1.23 -21.45 -6.36
CA ARG A 246 -1.63 -21.17 -7.75
C ARG A 246 -1.25 -19.75 -8.18
N PRO A 247 -0.91 -19.55 -9.47
CA PRO A 247 -0.60 -18.22 -10.00
C PRO A 247 -1.78 -17.28 -9.83
N PHE A 248 -1.49 -16.01 -9.57
CA PHE A 248 -2.49 -14.95 -9.50
C PHE A 248 -1.85 -13.65 -9.98
N ASP A 249 -2.70 -12.73 -10.41
CA ASP A 249 -2.38 -11.32 -10.56
C ASP A 249 -3.27 -10.49 -9.64
N VAL A 250 -2.78 -9.31 -9.28
CA VAL A 250 -3.59 -8.32 -8.58
C VAL A 250 -4.39 -7.54 -9.62
N ALA A 251 -5.67 -7.86 -9.76
CA ALA A 251 -6.62 -7.01 -10.50
C ALA A 251 -6.85 -5.72 -9.73
N ILE A 252 -6.80 -4.60 -10.44
CA ILE A 252 -7.02 -3.26 -9.92
C ILE A 252 -8.07 -2.61 -10.80
N VAL A 253 -9.21 -2.28 -10.22
CA VAL A 253 -10.34 -1.72 -10.95
C VAL A 253 -10.66 -0.36 -10.36
N TYR A 254 -10.20 0.67 -11.05
CA TYR A 254 -10.41 2.06 -10.66
C TYR A 254 -11.79 2.54 -11.08
N SER A 255 -12.56 3.09 -10.15
CA SER A 255 -13.95 3.51 -10.34
C SER A 255 -14.12 4.79 -11.16
N GLY A 256 -13.08 5.62 -11.30
CA GLY A 256 -13.23 6.98 -11.83
C GLY A 256 -13.43 8.06 -10.76
N ILE A 257 -13.50 7.68 -9.48
CA ILE A 257 -13.70 8.62 -8.37
C ILE A 257 -12.36 8.98 -7.73
N SER A 258 -12.03 10.28 -7.74
CA SER A 258 -10.78 10.85 -7.18
C SER A 258 -10.95 11.81 -6.00
N THR A 259 -12.17 12.05 -5.50
CA THR A 259 -12.46 13.00 -4.40
C THR A 259 -11.49 12.84 -3.22
N THR A 260 -11.06 13.90 -2.52
CA THR A 260 -10.06 13.78 -1.44
C THR A 260 -10.65 13.09 -0.20
N LEU A 261 -9.87 12.24 0.48
CA LEU A 261 -10.37 11.46 1.64
C LEU A 261 -10.79 12.33 2.83
N ILE A 262 -10.14 13.46 3.05
CA ILE A 262 -10.50 14.41 4.13
C ILE A 262 -11.94 14.91 3.98
N GLN A 263 -12.45 14.97 2.75
CA GLN A 263 -13.82 15.37 2.46
C GLN A 263 -14.83 14.21 2.57
N THR A 264 -14.41 13.05 3.08
CA THR A 264 -15.26 11.85 3.24
C THR A 264 -15.52 11.55 4.72
N ASP A 265 -16.34 10.54 4.98
CA ASP A 265 -16.74 10.12 6.32
C ASP A 265 -15.64 9.34 7.08
N TYR A 266 -14.42 9.26 6.52
CA TYR A 266 -13.31 8.49 7.06
C TYR A 266 -12.99 8.84 8.53
N ASN A 267 -12.75 10.12 8.85
CA ASN A 267 -12.40 10.52 10.21
C ASN A 267 -13.56 10.24 11.20
N ASN A 268 -14.81 10.37 10.75
CA ASN A 268 -15.96 10.02 11.59
C ASN A 268 -16.01 8.52 11.88
N ARG A 269 -15.65 7.64 10.93
CA ARG A 269 -15.53 6.20 11.18
C ARG A 269 -14.45 5.88 12.21
N VAL A 270 -13.30 6.57 12.15
CA VAL A 270 -12.24 6.45 13.14
C VAL A 270 -12.78 6.80 14.54
N ASP A 271 -13.53 7.89 14.65
CA ASP A 271 -14.12 8.31 15.93
C ASP A 271 -15.25 7.39 16.40
N GLU A 272 -16.05 6.82 15.50
CA GLU A 272 -17.05 5.80 15.84
C GLU A 272 -16.41 4.54 16.47
N CYS A 273 -15.24 4.12 15.99
CA CYS A 273 -14.47 3.04 16.62
C CYS A 273 -14.03 3.42 18.05
N LYS A 274 -13.56 4.65 18.26
CA LYS A 274 -13.16 5.13 19.59
C LYS A 274 -14.34 5.18 20.56
N VAL A 275 -15.50 5.64 20.10
CA VAL A 275 -16.74 5.63 20.91
C VAL A 275 -17.12 4.20 21.27
N ALA A 276 -17.06 3.25 20.32
CA ALA A 276 -17.33 1.84 20.61
C ALA A 276 -16.38 1.27 21.67
N ALA A 277 -15.08 1.55 21.57
CA ALA A 277 -14.10 1.12 22.56
C ALA A 277 -14.35 1.75 23.94
N TRP A 278 -14.64 3.05 23.98
CA TRP A 278 -14.95 3.78 25.21
C TRP A 278 -16.19 3.22 25.92
N LEU A 279 -17.27 2.95 25.17
CA LEU A 279 -18.48 2.32 25.71
C LEU A 279 -18.19 0.91 26.25
N LEU A 280 -17.36 0.11 25.58
CA LEU A 280 -16.96 -1.20 26.07
C LEU A 280 -16.16 -1.10 27.38
N GLN A 281 -15.32 -0.08 27.54
CA GLN A 281 -14.62 0.17 28.81
C GLN A 281 -15.62 0.47 29.94
N GLU A 282 -16.62 1.33 29.70
CA GLU A 282 -17.63 1.66 30.70
C GLU A 282 -18.50 0.45 31.08
N LEU A 283 -19.03 -0.28 30.08
CA LEU A 283 -19.92 -1.42 30.29
C LEU A 283 -19.25 -2.56 31.07
N ALA A 284 -17.94 -2.72 30.91
CA ALA A 284 -17.14 -3.74 31.59
C ALA A 284 -16.48 -3.24 32.89
N GLY A 285 -16.69 -1.99 33.29
CA GLY A 285 -16.07 -1.40 34.47
C GLY A 285 -14.54 -1.30 34.38
N LEU A 286 -13.99 -1.21 33.17
CA LEU A 286 -12.56 -1.00 32.93
C LEU A 286 -12.17 0.47 33.16
N GLN A 287 -10.88 0.73 33.26
CA GLN A 287 -10.38 2.11 33.29
C GLN A 287 -10.70 2.81 31.97
N VAL A 288 -11.54 3.84 32.05
CA VAL A 288 -11.92 4.68 30.93
C VAL A 288 -10.74 5.53 30.50
N SER A 289 -10.30 5.35 29.25
CA SER A 289 -9.19 6.09 28.66
C SER A 289 -9.65 7.42 28.06
N PRO A 290 -8.78 8.45 27.98
CA PRO A 290 -9.11 9.68 27.26
C PRO A 290 -9.52 9.39 25.82
N PHE A 291 -10.57 10.07 25.32
CA PHE A 291 -11.12 9.81 23.98
C PHE A 291 -10.08 9.89 22.85
N LYS A 292 -9.07 10.77 22.99
CA LYS A 292 -7.99 10.89 22.00
C LYS A 292 -7.08 9.66 21.91
N GLN A 293 -7.05 8.82 22.94
CA GLN A 293 -6.11 7.70 23.09
C GLN A 293 -6.79 6.33 22.97
N VAL A 294 -8.07 6.24 23.32
CA VAL A 294 -8.81 4.96 23.32
C VAL A 294 -8.88 4.34 21.92
N LYS A 295 -8.63 3.04 21.82
CA LYS A 295 -8.77 2.27 20.57
C LYS A 295 -9.43 0.93 20.82
N LEU A 296 -10.05 0.36 19.79
CA LEU A 296 -10.67 -0.97 19.89
C LEU A 296 -9.67 -2.08 20.25
N ARG A 297 -8.39 -1.95 19.89
CA ARG A 297 -7.33 -2.90 20.29
C ARG A 297 -7.10 -2.95 21.81
N ASP A 298 -7.49 -1.91 22.55
CA ASP A 298 -7.35 -1.88 24.01
C ASP A 298 -8.41 -2.73 24.71
N ILE A 299 -9.43 -3.18 23.98
CA ILE A 299 -10.53 -3.95 24.53
C ILE A 299 -10.24 -5.45 24.42
N PRO A 300 -10.19 -6.19 25.54
CA PRO A 300 -10.08 -7.64 25.52
C PRO A 300 -11.21 -8.30 24.72
N ARG A 301 -10.91 -9.39 24.02
CA ARG A 301 -11.89 -10.06 23.13
C ARG A 301 -13.08 -10.62 23.90
N ASP A 302 -12.86 -11.15 25.10
CA ASP A 302 -13.90 -11.63 26.01
C ASP A 302 -14.82 -10.50 26.48
N VAL A 303 -14.26 -9.32 26.79
CA VAL A 303 -15.04 -8.11 27.10
C VAL A 303 -15.93 -7.71 25.92
N TYR A 304 -15.36 -7.64 24.71
CA TYR A 304 -16.15 -7.36 23.52
C TYR A 304 -17.27 -8.39 23.32
N LEU A 305 -17.00 -9.69 23.44
CA LEU A 305 -18.02 -10.73 23.27
C LEU A 305 -19.13 -10.63 24.32
N ALA A 306 -18.79 -10.31 25.57
CA ALA A 306 -19.75 -10.17 26.67
C ALA A 306 -20.68 -8.95 26.51
N HIS A 307 -20.17 -7.85 25.93
CA HIS A 307 -20.87 -6.56 25.92
C HIS A 307 -21.28 -6.04 24.53
N ARG A 308 -20.88 -6.68 23.42
CA ARG A 308 -21.18 -6.20 22.05
C ARG A 308 -22.66 -6.01 21.75
N GLU A 309 -23.55 -6.82 22.35
CA GLU A 309 -25.01 -6.70 22.15
C GLU A 309 -25.58 -5.42 22.78
N GLN A 310 -24.87 -4.83 23.75
CA GLN A 310 -25.25 -3.60 24.44
C GLN A 310 -24.75 -2.34 23.71
N LEU A 311 -23.85 -2.49 22.72
CA LEU A 311 -23.37 -1.37 21.92
C LEU A 311 -24.48 -0.84 20.99
N PRO A 312 -24.70 0.49 20.92
CA PRO A 312 -25.71 1.05 20.02
C PRO A 312 -25.33 0.90 18.55
N GLY A 313 -26.25 0.34 17.75
CA GLY A 313 -26.30 0.41 16.29
C GLY A 313 -24.94 0.46 15.57
N ARG A 314 -24.55 1.67 15.12
CA ARG A 314 -23.33 1.88 14.34
C ARG A 314 -22.04 1.53 15.08
N PHE A 315 -21.97 1.80 16.39
CA PHE A 315 -20.77 1.56 17.20
C PHE A 315 -20.52 0.06 17.34
N ARG A 316 -21.59 -0.72 17.52
CA ARG A 316 -21.53 -2.17 17.46
C ARG A 316 -20.99 -2.64 16.12
N ARG A 317 -21.50 -2.14 15.01
CA ARG A 317 -21.03 -2.54 13.67
C ARG A 317 -19.54 -2.24 13.46
N ARG A 318 -19.02 -1.11 13.96
CA ARG A 318 -17.56 -0.82 13.91
C ARG A 318 -16.74 -1.80 14.76
N ALA A 319 -17.21 -2.13 15.95
CA ALA A 319 -16.55 -3.14 16.80
C ALA A 319 -16.59 -4.52 16.14
N ASP A 320 -17.76 -4.94 15.63
CA ASP A 320 -17.96 -6.19 14.91
C ASP A 320 -17.03 -6.29 13.69
N HIS A 321 -16.88 -5.20 12.92
CA HIS A 321 -15.91 -5.12 11.83
C HIS A 321 -14.48 -5.34 12.33
N PHE A 322 -14.04 -4.57 13.33
CA PHE A 322 -12.67 -4.62 13.85
C PHE A 322 -12.29 -6.03 14.33
N PHE A 323 -13.08 -6.61 15.24
CA PHE A 323 -12.75 -7.91 15.82
C PHE A 323 -12.80 -9.04 14.79
N SER A 324 -13.80 -9.04 13.89
CA SER A 324 -13.88 -10.05 12.83
C SER A 324 -12.79 -9.86 11.76
N GLU A 325 -12.31 -8.63 11.52
CA GLU A 325 -11.22 -8.38 10.58
C GLU A 325 -9.89 -8.87 11.11
N LEU A 326 -9.63 -8.74 12.42
CA LEU A 326 -8.44 -9.35 13.05
C LEU A 326 -8.43 -10.87 12.86
N GLU A 327 -9.58 -11.53 13.03
CA GLU A 327 -9.72 -12.97 12.80
C GLU A 327 -9.46 -13.34 11.34
N ARG A 328 -9.99 -12.55 10.39
CA ARG A 328 -9.74 -12.74 8.95
C ARG A 328 -8.28 -12.56 8.59
N VAL A 329 -7.57 -11.61 9.20
CA VAL A 329 -6.14 -11.40 8.99
C VAL A 329 -5.34 -12.62 9.44
N GLU A 330 -5.60 -13.15 10.63
CA GLU A 330 -4.92 -14.36 11.12
C GLU A 330 -5.20 -15.58 10.24
N ALA A 331 -6.47 -15.83 9.91
CA ALA A 331 -6.87 -16.94 9.04
C ALA A 331 -6.27 -16.82 7.63
N GLY A 332 -6.28 -15.62 7.06
CA GLY A 332 -5.70 -15.34 5.76
C GLY A 332 -4.18 -15.51 5.76
N VAL A 333 -3.45 -15.02 6.77
CA VAL A 333 -2.01 -15.23 6.84
C VAL A 333 -1.67 -16.72 6.92
N ALA A 334 -2.41 -17.52 7.69
CA ALA A 334 -2.24 -18.96 7.74
C ALA A 334 -2.52 -19.62 6.38
N ALA A 335 -3.58 -19.23 5.67
CA ALA A 335 -3.92 -19.72 4.34
C ALA A 335 -2.83 -19.35 3.31
N TRP A 336 -2.32 -18.12 3.35
CA TRP A 336 -1.23 -17.65 2.51
C TRP A 336 0.04 -18.48 2.70
N ALA A 337 0.45 -18.71 3.96
CA ALA A 337 1.60 -19.53 4.31
C ALA A 337 1.42 -21.00 3.86
N GLY A 338 0.20 -21.52 3.92
CA GLY A 338 -0.15 -22.87 3.43
C GLY A 338 -0.28 -23.00 1.91
N GLY A 339 -0.30 -21.88 1.17
CA GLY A 339 -0.53 -21.87 -0.28
C GLY A 339 -1.99 -22.03 -0.70
N ASP A 340 -2.92 -21.93 0.23
CA ASP A 340 -4.36 -22.01 -0.01
C ASP A 340 -4.94 -20.65 -0.41
N ILE A 341 -4.80 -20.33 -1.69
CA ILE A 341 -5.30 -19.06 -2.25
C ILE A 341 -6.84 -18.96 -2.25
N GLU A 342 -7.57 -20.09 -2.24
CA GLU A 342 -9.05 -20.05 -2.17
C GLU A 342 -9.49 -19.57 -0.80
N SER A 343 -8.92 -20.15 0.28
CA SER A 343 -9.24 -19.70 1.64
C SER A 343 -8.79 -18.26 1.89
N PHE A 344 -7.60 -17.87 1.41
CA PHE A 344 -7.14 -16.47 1.46
C PHE A 344 -8.12 -15.54 0.74
N GLY A 345 -8.55 -15.93 -0.45
CA GLY A 345 -9.48 -15.15 -1.26
C GLY A 345 -10.88 -15.07 -0.66
N SER A 346 -11.36 -16.12 0.00
CA SER A 346 -12.60 -16.11 0.78
C SER A 346 -12.54 -15.07 1.89
N CYS A 347 -11.43 -15.03 2.65
CA CYS A 347 -11.22 -13.99 3.66
C CYS A 347 -11.25 -12.58 3.06
N MET A 348 -10.73 -12.38 1.84
CA MET A 348 -10.82 -11.09 1.16
C MET A 348 -12.26 -10.71 0.82
N PHE A 349 -13.07 -11.65 0.32
CA PHE A 349 -14.50 -11.38 0.07
C PHE A 349 -15.26 -11.06 1.34
N GLU A 350 -15.01 -11.79 2.43
CA GLU A 350 -15.63 -11.52 3.72
C GLU A 350 -15.21 -10.16 4.29
N SER A 351 -13.93 -9.80 4.13
CA SER A 351 -13.40 -8.48 4.47
C SER A 351 -14.11 -7.38 3.67
N GLY A 352 -14.21 -7.54 2.35
CA GLY A 352 -14.93 -6.61 1.48
C GLY A 352 -16.41 -6.47 1.84
N GLN A 353 -17.09 -7.58 2.15
CA GLN A 353 -18.47 -7.56 2.61
C GLN A 353 -18.61 -6.85 3.96
N SER A 354 -17.70 -7.12 4.90
CA SER A 354 -17.67 -6.45 6.21
C SER A 354 -17.41 -4.95 6.07
N SER A 355 -16.57 -4.51 5.13
CA SER A 355 -16.38 -3.10 4.82
C SER A 355 -17.67 -2.41 4.38
N ILE A 356 -18.53 -3.11 3.61
CA ILE A 356 -19.83 -2.61 3.14
C ILE A 356 -20.86 -2.60 4.29
N ASP A 357 -21.06 -3.74 4.94
CA ASP A 357 -22.20 -3.94 5.84
C ASP A 357 -21.91 -3.47 7.28
N GLN A 358 -20.70 -3.77 7.77
CA GLN A 358 -20.32 -3.52 9.16
C GLN A 358 -19.56 -2.21 9.32
N TYR A 359 -18.61 -1.93 8.44
CA TYR A 359 -17.90 -0.66 8.49
C TYR A 359 -18.65 0.48 7.80
N GLU A 360 -19.63 0.17 6.95
CA GLU A 360 -20.39 1.16 6.17
C GLU A 360 -19.45 2.14 5.46
N SER A 361 -18.39 1.57 4.88
CA SER A 361 -17.53 2.17 3.86
C SER A 361 -17.93 1.61 2.51
N GLY A 362 -17.64 2.35 1.44
CA GLY A 362 -18.13 1.99 0.11
C GLY A 362 -18.90 3.15 -0.51
N CYS A 363 -18.84 3.21 -1.84
CA CYS A 363 -19.79 3.94 -2.65
C CYS A 363 -20.41 2.98 -3.67
N PRO A 364 -21.58 3.31 -4.26
CA PRO A 364 -22.27 2.42 -5.20
C PRO A 364 -21.40 1.89 -6.34
N GLU A 365 -20.47 2.71 -6.80
CA GLU A 365 -19.48 2.42 -7.83
C GLU A 365 -18.55 1.28 -7.41
N LEU A 366 -17.92 1.41 -6.23
CA LEU A 366 -17.04 0.38 -5.70
C LEU A 366 -17.79 -0.90 -5.38
N THR A 367 -18.99 -0.79 -4.79
CA THR A 367 -19.84 -1.96 -4.53
C THR A 367 -20.18 -2.72 -5.80
N THR A 368 -20.47 -2.03 -6.90
CA THR A 368 -20.71 -2.66 -8.21
C THR A 368 -19.48 -3.40 -8.71
N ILE A 369 -18.31 -2.78 -8.65
CA ILE A 369 -17.04 -3.42 -9.06
C ILE A 369 -16.77 -4.66 -8.21
N TYR A 370 -16.91 -4.55 -6.88
CA TYR A 370 -16.71 -5.65 -5.96
C TYR A 370 -17.65 -6.83 -6.25
N GLN A 371 -18.94 -6.57 -6.49
CA GLN A 371 -19.91 -7.60 -6.87
C GLN A 371 -19.52 -8.29 -8.18
N VAL A 372 -19.14 -7.52 -9.20
CA VAL A 372 -18.70 -8.08 -10.48
C VAL A 372 -17.48 -8.99 -10.31
N LEU A 373 -16.48 -8.54 -9.55
CA LEU A 373 -15.28 -9.34 -9.24
C LEU A 373 -15.65 -10.61 -8.47
N ARG A 374 -16.48 -10.50 -7.42
CA ARG A 374 -16.92 -11.63 -6.60
C ARG A 374 -17.66 -12.71 -7.37
N GLU A 375 -18.44 -12.32 -8.35
CA GLU A 375 -19.20 -13.25 -9.19
C GLU A 375 -18.43 -13.71 -10.44
N SER A 376 -17.17 -13.31 -10.61
CA SER A 376 -16.38 -13.65 -11.79
C SER A 376 -15.62 -14.95 -11.58
N PRO A 377 -15.80 -15.98 -12.44
CA PRO A 377 -14.96 -17.16 -12.43
C PRO A 377 -13.48 -16.81 -12.56
N GLY A 378 -12.63 -17.45 -11.75
CA GLY A 378 -11.19 -17.20 -11.72
C GLY A 378 -10.76 -16.01 -10.86
N VAL A 379 -11.69 -15.34 -10.16
CA VAL A 379 -11.35 -14.39 -9.08
C VAL A 379 -11.36 -15.13 -7.76
N TYR A 380 -10.19 -15.27 -7.12
CA TYR A 380 -10.06 -15.97 -5.84
C TYR A 380 -10.60 -15.13 -4.68
N GLY A 381 -10.39 -13.81 -4.73
CA GLY A 381 -10.82 -12.87 -3.68
C GLY A 381 -10.87 -11.44 -4.19
N ALA A 382 -11.72 -10.59 -3.61
CA ALA A 382 -11.77 -9.17 -3.94
C ALA A 382 -12.30 -8.34 -2.77
N ARG A 383 -11.92 -7.06 -2.74
CA ARG A 383 -12.40 -6.07 -1.76
C ARG A 383 -12.09 -4.64 -2.23
N PHE A 384 -12.54 -3.64 -1.48
CA PHE A 384 -12.10 -2.26 -1.67
C PHE A 384 -10.63 -2.10 -1.28
N SER A 385 -9.92 -1.26 -2.02
CA SER A 385 -8.56 -0.84 -1.70
C SER A 385 -8.57 0.53 -1.02
N GLY A 386 -7.86 0.65 0.09
CA GLY A 386 -7.88 1.85 0.94
C GLY A 386 -9.23 2.05 1.63
N ALA A 387 -9.62 3.32 1.82
CA ALA A 387 -10.74 3.73 2.68
C ALA A 387 -12.16 3.42 2.15
N GLY A 388 -12.31 2.90 0.93
CA GLY A 388 -13.62 2.51 0.39
C GLY A 388 -14.56 3.64 -0.07
N TYR A 389 -14.19 4.91 0.01
CA TYR A 389 -15.04 6.03 -0.49
C TYR A 389 -14.72 6.49 -1.92
N ARG A 390 -13.64 5.95 -2.51
CA ARG A 390 -13.09 6.35 -3.82
C ARG A 390 -12.09 5.32 -4.32
N GLY A 391 -11.58 5.51 -5.53
CA GLY A 391 -10.40 4.79 -5.99
C GLY A 391 -10.74 3.42 -6.55
N CYS A 392 -10.18 2.36 -5.96
CA CYS A 392 -10.13 1.05 -6.60
C CYS A 392 -10.78 -0.05 -5.75
N CYS A 393 -11.32 -1.06 -6.42
CA CYS A 393 -11.34 -2.41 -5.86
C CYS A 393 -10.09 -3.14 -6.30
N ILE A 394 -9.63 -4.06 -5.45
CA ILE A 394 -8.58 -5.01 -5.77
C ILE A 394 -9.13 -6.43 -5.74
N GLY A 395 -8.52 -7.32 -6.51
CA GLY A 395 -8.79 -8.75 -6.41
C GLY A 395 -7.59 -9.60 -6.80
N LEU A 396 -7.55 -10.83 -6.31
CA LEU A 396 -6.59 -11.84 -6.76
C LEU A 396 -7.26 -12.66 -7.85
N VAL A 397 -6.66 -12.67 -9.04
CA VAL A 397 -7.27 -13.24 -10.24
C VAL A 397 -6.33 -14.21 -10.90
N ASP A 398 -6.85 -15.36 -11.30
CA ASP A 398 -6.16 -16.31 -12.15
C ASP A 398 -5.68 -15.60 -13.43
N PRO A 399 -4.39 -15.69 -13.81
CA PRO A 399 -3.87 -15.02 -15.00
C PRO A 399 -4.61 -15.38 -16.29
N ASP A 400 -5.22 -16.57 -16.36
CA ASP A 400 -5.99 -17.01 -17.53
C ASP A 400 -7.40 -16.40 -17.56
N ALA A 401 -7.90 -15.89 -16.44
CA ALA A 401 -9.21 -15.25 -16.32
C ALA A 401 -9.20 -13.73 -16.57
N ARG A 402 -8.02 -13.08 -16.68
CA ARG A 402 -7.88 -11.61 -16.79
C ARG A 402 -8.82 -10.99 -17.83
N GLU A 403 -8.82 -11.52 -19.05
CA GLU A 403 -9.60 -10.95 -20.16
C GLU A 403 -11.10 -11.21 -20.03
N ALA A 404 -11.50 -12.30 -19.36
CA ALA A 404 -12.90 -12.55 -19.04
C ALA A 404 -13.40 -11.60 -17.95
N VAL A 405 -12.61 -11.40 -16.89
CA VAL A 405 -12.89 -10.45 -15.81
C VAL A 405 -13.00 -9.03 -16.36
N ARG A 406 -12.03 -8.59 -17.17
CA ARG A 406 -12.06 -7.27 -17.83
C ARG A 406 -13.35 -7.08 -18.63
N ARG A 407 -13.68 -8.03 -19.52
CA ARG A 407 -14.91 -7.96 -20.32
C ARG A 407 -16.18 -7.88 -19.47
N LYS A 408 -16.24 -8.61 -18.34
CA LYS A 408 -17.40 -8.55 -17.44
C LYS A 408 -17.53 -7.18 -16.79
N ILE A 409 -16.42 -6.57 -16.38
CA ILE A 409 -16.41 -5.20 -15.83
C ILE A 409 -16.83 -4.19 -16.90
N ASP A 410 -16.24 -4.27 -18.09
CA ASP A 410 -16.53 -3.36 -19.20
C ASP A 410 -17.99 -3.45 -19.67
N ALA A 411 -18.61 -4.62 -19.53
CA ALA A 411 -20.03 -4.83 -19.85
C ALA A 411 -20.99 -4.29 -18.78
N VAL A 412 -20.60 -4.26 -17.51
CA VAL A 412 -21.50 -3.91 -16.39
C VAL A 412 -21.28 -2.48 -15.90
N TYR A 413 -20.03 -2.09 -15.68
CA TYR A 413 -19.70 -0.87 -14.96
C TYR A 413 -20.14 0.41 -15.69
N PRO A 414 -19.86 0.60 -17.00
CA PRO A 414 -20.31 1.79 -17.72
C PRO A 414 -21.84 1.93 -17.80
N LEU A 415 -22.58 0.80 -17.83
CA LEU A 415 -24.04 0.81 -17.86
C LEU A 415 -24.65 1.23 -16.52
N ARG A 416 -24.05 0.78 -15.41
CA ARG A 416 -24.50 1.12 -14.05
C ARG A 416 -24.06 2.53 -13.64
N HIS A 417 -22.89 2.97 -14.12
CA HIS A 417 -22.23 4.21 -13.71
C HIS A 417 -21.77 5.03 -14.93
N PRO A 418 -22.70 5.50 -15.79
CA PRO A 418 -22.37 6.15 -17.07
C PRO A 418 -21.51 7.41 -16.92
N ARG A 419 -21.58 8.10 -15.78
CA ARG A 419 -20.74 9.27 -15.48
C ARG A 419 -19.24 8.95 -15.50
N TYR A 420 -18.86 7.70 -15.23
CA TYR A 420 -17.47 7.29 -15.11
C TYR A 420 -17.01 6.38 -16.26
N SER A 421 -17.82 6.20 -17.32
CA SER A 421 -17.52 5.31 -18.45
C SER A 421 -16.19 5.61 -19.13
N ASP A 422 -15.78 6.87 -19.17
CA ASP A 422 -14.60 7.28 -19.93
C ASP A 422 -13.33 7.32 -19.05
N VAL A 423 -13.49 7.20 -17.73
CA VAL A 423 -12.41 7.38 -16.74
C VAL A 423 -12.13 6.13 -15.89
N TYR A 424 -13.06 5.18 -15.78
CA TYR A 424 -12.79 3.90 -15.13
C TYR A 424 -11.69 3.14 -15.87
N ARG A 425 -10.93 2.33 -15.16
CA ARG A 425 -9.85 1.55 -15.76
C ARG A 425 -9.68 0.21 -15.06
N VAL A 426 -9.31 -0.81 -15.84
CA VAL A 426 -8.98 -2.15 -15.35
C VAL A 426 -7.52 -2.46 -15.63
N PHE A 427 -6.76 -2.77 -14.59
CA PHE A 427 -5.34 -3.13 -14.66
C PHE A 427 -5.10 -4.46 -13.96
N PHE A 428 -4.00 -5.11 -14.32
CA PHE A 428 -3.51 -6.31 -13.66
C PHE A 428 -2.03 -6.11 -13.37
N SER A 429 -1.67 -6.28 -12.12
CA SER A 429 -0.33 -6.03 -11.61
C SER A 429 0.26 -7.27 -10.96
N ASP A 430 1.58 -7.28 -10.89
CA ASP A 430 2.36 -8.23 -10.09
C ASP A 430 2.82 -7.55 -8.78
N THR A 431 3.30 -8.35 -7.84
CA THR A 431 3.91 -7.83 -6.61
C THR A 431 5.30 -7.23 -6.90
N ALA A 432 5.81 -6.43 -5.97
CA ALA A 432 7.15 -5.86 -6.07
C ALA A 432 7.78 -5.62 -4.70
N ASP A 433 9.09 -5.35 -4.71
CA ASP A 433 9.79 -4.80 -3.56
C ASP A 433 9.35 -3.36 -3.28
N GLY A 434 9.53 -2.97 -2.02
CA GLY A 434 9.30 -1.65 -1.47
C GLY A 434 10.14 -0.54 -2.08
N ALA A 435 9.96 0.65 -1.50
CA ALA A 435 10.59 1.88 -1.96
C ALA A 435 12.12 1.82 -1.85
N ARG A 436 12.82 2.32 -2.87
CA ARG A 436 14.28 2.29 -2.94
C ARG A 436 14.86 3.44 -3.76
N VAL A 437 16.01 3.93 -3.32
CA VAL A 437 16.90 4.77 -4.14
C VAL A 437 17.62 3.87 -5.15
N GLN A 438 17.80 4.36 -6.37
CA GLN A 438 18.45 3.67 -7.47
C GLN A 438 19.47 4.60 -8.12
N ALA A 439 20.63 4.04 -8.47
CA ALA A 439 21.53 4.69 -9.41
C ALA A 439 20.85 4.78 -10.79
N LEU A 440 21.19 5.84 -11.53
CA LEU A 440 20.65 6.11 -12.86
C LEU A 440 21.32 5.30 -13.96
#